data_AF-A0A4Y8L9V8-F1
#
_entry.id   AF-A0A4Y8L9V8-F1
#
_cell.length_a   1.000
_cell.length_b   1.000
_cell.length_c   1.000
_cell.angle_alpha   90.00
_cell.angle_beta   90.00
_cell.angle_gamma   90.00
#
_symmetry.space_group_name_H-M   'P 1'
#
loop_
_entity.id
_entity.type
_entity.pdbx_description
1 polymer ?
#
loop_
_entity_poly.entity_id
_entity_poly.type
_entity_poly.pdbx_seq_one_letter_code
_entity_poly.pdbx_strand_id
1 'polypeptide(L)'
;MTRGRLNGLIISSMILAATGFILLFFSVNFGTSLADKWLFQQGGADTATYLIIIESYINNFIVAGGILLGIGLATIIFSYYKILSAGELK
;
A
#
# COMPACT_ATOMS: atom_id res chain seq x y z
N MET A 1 -10.58 -1.14 -25.71
CA MET A 1 -9.28 -1.32 -25.03
C MET A 1 -8.69 -2.63 -25.50
N THR A 2 -7.46 -2.65 -26.00
CA THR A 2 -6.86 -3.87 -26.56
C THR A 2 -6.40 -4.80 -25.43
N ARG A 3 -6.46 -6.13 -25.64
CA ARG A 3 -6.08 -7.13 -24.62
C ARG A 3 -4.66 -6.91 -24.07
N GLY A 4 -3.70 -6.55 -24.92
CA GLY A 4 -2.32 -6.26 -24.50
C GLY A 4 -2.20 -5.09 -23.50
N ARG A 5 -2.96 -4.00 -23.70
CA ARG A 5 -2.99 -2.87 -22.76
C ARG A 5 -3.62 -3.24 -21.42
N LEU A 6 -4.58 -4.16 -21.44
CA LEU A 6 -5.28 -4.61 -20.25
C LEU A 6 -4.42 -5.56 -19.40
N ASN A 7 -3.64 -6.43 -20.04
CA ASN A 7 -2.64 -7.25 -19.35
C ASN A 7 -1.56 -6.39 -18.66
N GLY A 8 -1.08 -5.33 -19.32
CA GLY A 8 -0.14 -4.39 -18.71
C GLY A 8 -0.68 -3.70 -17.46
N LEU A 9 -1.97 -3.32 -17.48
CA LEU A 9 -2.64 -2.73 -16.33
C LEU A 9 -2.85 -3.73 -15.18
N ILE A 10 -3.16 -4.99 -15.49
CA ILE A 10 -3.26 -6.04 -14.47
C ILE A 10 -1.90 -6.22 -13.77
N ILE A 11 -0.81 -6.32 -14.53
CA ILE A 11 0.53 -6.47 -13.96
C ILE A 11 0.90 -5.28 -13.08
N SER A 12 0.69 -4.05 -13.54
CA SER A 12 1.00 -2.86 -12.73
C SER A 12 0.15 -2.79 -11.47
N SER A 13 -1.14 -3.14 -11.56
CA SER A 13 -2.04 -3.18 -10.41
C SER A 13 -1.70 -4.29 -9.40
N MET A 14 -1.17 -5.44 -9.85
CA MET A 14 -0.66 -6.48 -8.97
C MET A 14 0.57 -6.01 -8.19
N ILE A 15 1.50 -5.30 -8.86
CA ILE A 15 2.65 -4.70 -8.19
C ILE A 15 2.17 -3.69 -7.14
N LEU A 16 1.22 -2.83 -7.51
CA LEU A 16 0.66 -1.83 -6.60
C LEU A 16 -0.02 -2.47 -5.38
N ALA A 17 -0.82 -3.52 -5.61
CA ALA A 17 -1.47 -4.28 -4.54
C ALA A 17 -0.46 -4.98 -3.63
N ALA A 18 0.59 -5.59 -4.19
CA ALA A 18 1.65 -6.22 -3.42
C ALA A 18 2.43 -5.20 -2.57
N THR A 19 2.76 -4.04 -3.13
CA THR A 19 3.39 -2.95 -2.37
C THR A 19 2.47 -2.46 -1.25
N GLY A 20 1.18 -2.22 -1.54
CA GLY A 20 0.20 -1.82 -0.53
C GLY A 20 0.06 -2.84 0.60
N PHE A 21 0.03 -4.13 0.26
CA PHE A 21 0.02 -5.22 1.22
C PHE A 21 1.27 -5.20 2.11
N ILE A 22 2.46 -5.09 1.53
CA ILE A 22 3.71 -5.03 2.31
C ILE A 22 3.69 -3.83 3.27
N LEU A 23 3.29 -2.65 2.81
CA LEU A 23 3.24 -1.45 3.66
C LEU A 23 2.26 -1.60 4.83
N LEU A 24 1.10 -2.24 4.60
CA LEU A 24 0.08 -2.43 5.63
C LEU A 24 0.53 -3.44 6.69
N PHE A 25 1.00 -4.62 6.25
CA PHE A 25 1.37 -5.72 7.16
C PHE A 25 2.72 -5.52 7.85
N PHE A 26 3.64 -4.76 7.24
CA PHE A 26 4.94 -4.42 7.84
C PHE A 26 4.96 -2.98 8.39
N SER A 27 3.80 -2.33 8.51
CA SER A 27 3.65 -0.94 9.00
C SER A 27 4.30 -0.73 10.37
N VAL A 28 4.15 -1.69 11.29
CA VAL A 28 4.77 -1.62 12.62
C VAL A 28 6.29 -1.61 12.51
N ASN A 29 6.89 -2.50 11.72
CA ASN A 29 8.34 -2.56 11.55
C ASN A 29 8.89 -1.28 10.91
N PHE A 30 8.23 -0.78 9.86
CA PHE A 30 8.64 0.47 9.21
C PHE A 30 8.43 1.68 10.13
N GLY A 31 7.30 1.76 10.82
CA GLY A 31 6.97 2.85 11.73
C GLY A 31 7.95 2.94 12.91
N THR A 32 8.24 1.81 13.55
CA THR A 32 9.26 1.74 14.62
C THR A 32 10.63 2.11 14.09
N SER A 33 11.05 1.60 12.92
CA SER A 33 12.36 1.95 12.35
C SER A 33 12.51 3.46 12.04
N LEU A 34 11.45 4.13 11.57
CA LEU A 34 11.48 5.58 11.39
C LEU A 34 11.47 6.34 12.71
N ALA A 35 10.71 5.87 13.69
CA ALA A 35 10.68 6.49 15.01
C ALA A 35 12.02 6.37 15.73
N ASP A 36 12.68 5.21 15.66
CA ASP A 36 14.02 4.99 16.23
C ASP A 36 15.05 5.95 15.60
N LYS A 37 14.99 6.12 14.27
CA LYS A 37 15.85 7.08 13.56
C LYS A 37 15.57 8.51 13.99
N TRP A 38 14.31 8.87 14.12
CA TRP A 38 13.91 10.18 14.62
C TRP A 38 14.41 10.40 16.06
N LEU A 39 14.27 9.40 16.94
CA LEU A 39 14.73 9.46 18.33
C LEU A 39 16.25 9.66 18.42
N PHE A 40 17.01 8.92 17.60
CA PHE A 40 18.46 9.07 17.51
C PHE A 40 18.87 10.48 17.07
N GLN A 41 18.14 11.08 16.11
CA GLN A 41 18.40 12.45 15.64
C GLN A 41 18.06 13.51 16.69
N GLN A 42 17.06 13.27 17.53
CA GLN A 42 16.71 14.19 18.62
C GLN A 42 17.64 14.09 19.83
N GLY A 43 18.45 13.03 19.93
CA GLY A 43 19.30 12.78 21.10
C GLY A 43 18.53 12.29 22.33
N GLY A 44 17.26 11.91 22.15
CA GLY A 44 16.35 11.48 23.21
C GLY A 44 14.99 12.17 23.14
N ALA A 45 13.97 11.52 23.70
CA ALA A 45 12.63 12.06 23.86
C ALA A 45 11.98 11.40 25.09
N ASP A 46 11.02 12.07 25.71
CA ASP A 46 10.18 11.42 26.71
C ASP A 46 9.33 10.31 26.06
N THR A 47 8.91 9.34 26.87
CA THR A 47 8.18 8.16 26.38
C THR A 47 6.86 8.53 25.72
N ALA A 48 6.15 9.58 26.18
CA ALA A 48 4.87 9.96 25.60
C ALA A 48 5.05 10.53 24.19
N THR A 49 6.04 11.42 24.01
CA THR A 49 6.38 11.94 22.68
C THR A 49 6.82 10.84 21.73
N TYR A 50 7.65 9.90 22.21
CA TYR A 50 8.12 8.79 21.37
C TYR A 50 6.96 7.89 20.88
N LEU A 51 6.01 7.56 21.76
CA LEU A 51 4.83 6.76 21.41
C LEU A 51 3.96 7.46 20.35
N ILE A 52 3.73 8.77 20.48
CA ILE A 52 2.97 9.55 19.49
C ILE A 52 3.65 9.52 18.12
N ILE A 53 4.97 9.63 18.07
CA ILE A 53 5.73 9.58 16.81
C ILE A 53 5.69 8.18 16.18
N ILE A 54 5.88 7.12 16.99
CA ILE A 54 5.69 5.73 16.52
C ILE A 54 4.31 5.55 15.90
N GLU A 55 3.25 5.89 16.64
CA GLU A 55 1.88 5.68 16.18
C GLU A 55 1.59 6.47 14.91
N SER A 56 2.09 7.70 14.82
CA SER A 56 2.00 8.54 13.61
C SER A 56 2.64 7.86 12.40
N TYR A 57 3.87 7.36 12.53
CA TYR A 57 4.53 6.67 11.41
C TYR A 57 3.83 5.36 11.04
N ILE A 58 3.43 4.55 12.01
CA ILE A 58 2.67 3.31 11.76
C ILE A 58 1.38 3.64 11.01
N ASN A 59 0.61 4.61 11.49
CA ASN A 59 -0.64 5.00 10.86
C ASN A 59 -0.45 5.51 9.43
N ASN A 60 0.62 6.27 9.17
CA ASN A 60 0.96 6.70 7.81
C ASN A 60 1.20 5.52 6.87
N PHE A 61 1.90 4.46 7.32
CA PHE A 61 2.09 3.25 6.53
C PHE A 61 0.80 2.45 6.33
N ILE A 62 -0.06 2.36 7.35
CA ILE A 62 -1.37 1.70 7.24
C ILE A 62 -2.24 2.42 6.22
N VAL A 63 -2.34 3.75 6.31
CA VAL A 63 -3.17 4.56 5.40
C VAL A 63 -2.64 4.48 3.97
N ALA A 64 -1.33 4.68 3.78
CA ALA A 64 -0.72 4.59 2.45
C ALA A 64 -0.85 3.18 1.85
N GLY A 65 -0.56 2.14 2.64
CA GLY A 65 -0.71 0.75 2.25
C GLY A 65 -2.15 0.39 1.88
N GLY A 66 -3.12 0.85 2.67
CA GLY A 66 -4.54 0.67 2.42
C GLY A 66 -5.02 1.32 1.12
N ILE A 67 -4.59 2.57 0.84
CA ILE A 67 -4.91 3.25 -0.43
C ILE A 67 -4.32 2.50 -1.63
N LEU A 68 -3.04 2.12 -1.56
CA LEU A 68 -2.37 1.40 -2.65
C LEU A 68 -2.99 0.03 -2.90
N LEU A 69 -3.29 -0.71 -1.83
CA LEU A 69 -3.96 -2.01 -1.91
C LEU A 69 -5.38 -1.86 -2.48
N GLY A 70 -6.14 -0.87 -1.99
CA GLY A 70 -7.49 -0.59 -2.45
C GLY A 70 -7.55 -0.26 -3.94
N ILE A 71 -6.70 0.66 -4.41
CA ILE A 71 -6.63 1.03 -5.83
C ILE A 71 -6.15 -0.15 -6.68
N GLY A 72 -5.14 -0.89 -6.21
CA GLY A 72 -4.62 -2.08 -6.88
C GLY A 72 -5.72 -3.14 -7.09
N LEU A 73 -6.43 -3.52 -6.02
CA LEU A 73 -7.52 -4.49 -6.09
C LEU A 73 -8.69 -3.99 -6.93
N ALA A 74 -9.11 -2.73 -6.77
CA ALA A 74 -10.20 -2.15 -7.57
C ALA A 74 -9.88 -2.19 -9.07
N THR A 75 -8.63 -1.91 -9.45
CA THR A 75 -8.18 -1.94 -10.84
C THR A 75 -8.14 -3.36 -11.40
N ILE A 76 -7.72 -4.35 -10.60
CA ILE A 76 -7.75 -5.78 -10.97
C ILE A 76 -9.19 -6.22 -11.22
N ILE A 77 -10.11 -5.93 -10.29
CA ILE A 77 -11.53 -6.27 -10.38
C ILE A 77 -12.14 -5.65 -11.63
N PHE A 78 -11.92 -4.35 -11.86
CA PHE A 78 -12.42 -3.65 -13.05
C PHE A 78 -11.88 -4.27 -14.35
N SER A 79 -10.59 -4.58 -14.39
CA SER A 79 -9.96 -5.19 -15.56
C SER A 79 -10.53 -6.59 -15.83
N TYR A 80 -10.78 -7.37 -14.78
CA TYR A 80 -11.37 -8.70 -14.88
C TYR A 80 -12.81 -8.65 -15.40
N TYR A 81 -13.67 -7.78 -14.85
CA TYR A 81 -15.03 -7.57 -15.36
C TYR A 81 -15.05 -7.18 -16.84
N LYS A 82 -14.09 -6.37 -17.27
CA LYS A 82 -13.96 -5.95 -18.68
C LYS A 82 -13.53 -7.09 -19.61
N ILE A 83 -12.70 -8.02 -19.12
CA ILE A 83 -12.35 -9.25 -19.89
C ILE A 83 -13.58 -10.14 -20.01
N LEU A 84 -14.30 -10.37 -18.91
CA LEU A 84 -15.44 -11.26 -18.85
C LEU A 84 -16.57 -10.78 -19.78
N SER A 85 -16.97 -9.51 -19.66
CA SER A 85 -18.00 -8.90 -20.53
C SER A 85 -17.60 -8.85 -22.01
N ALA A 86 -16.31 -8.70 -22.32
CA ALA A 86 -15.82 -8.82 -23.70
C ALA A 86 -15.76 -10.28 -24.21
N GLY A 87 -15.82 -11.25 -23.30
CA GLY A 87 -15.90 -12.68 -23.59
C GLY A 87 -17.33 -13.17 -23.82
N GLU A 88 -18.32 -12.58 -23.15
CA GLU A 88 -19.75 -12.91 -23.29
C GLU A 88 -20.41 -12.38 -24.58
N LEU A 89 -19.75 -11.46 -25.30
CA LEU A 89 -20.20 -10.96 -26.61
C LEU A 89 -19.65 -11.78 -27.80
N LYS A 90 -19.27 -13.04 -27.56
CA LYS A 90 -18.88 -14.00 -28.61
C LYS A 90 -19.84 -15.17 -28.67
#